data_AF-A0AAJ1WWZ0-F1
#
_entry.id   AF-A0AAJ1WWZ0-F1
#
_cell.length_a   1.000
_cell.length_b   1.000
_cell.length_c   1.000
_cell.angle_alpha   90.00
_cell.angle_beta   90.00
_cell.angle_gamma   90.00
#
_symmetry.space_group_name_H-M   'P 1'
#
loop_
_entity.id
_entity.type
_entity.pdbx_description
1 polymer ?
#
loop_
_entity_poly.entity_id
_entity_poly.type
_entity_poly.pdbx_seq_one_letter_code
_entity_poly.pdbx_strand_id
1 'polypeptide(L)'
;MATHPEFDELTERFFQDVDLIFSTEAELLEFVIEPFSQERRLSLRDYLSLITSDDFDGKELLDIWNDSKAHWLFHSAPPLRLLLNNIRDRL
;
A
#
# COMPACT_ATOMS: atom_id res chain seq x y z
N MET A 1 -14.19 -7.32 -4.53
CA MET A 1 -14.07 -6.22 -5.51
C MET A 1 -12.85 -6.53 -6.37
N ALA A 2 -12.69 -5.97 -7.58
CA ALA A 2 -11.54 -6.29 -8.42
C ALA A 2 -10.27 -5.74 -7.75
N THR A 3 -9.50 -6.60 -7.08
CA THR A 3 -8.20 -6.22 -6.53
C THR A 3 -7.25 -5.95 -7.68
N HIS A 4 -6.58 -4.80 -7.64
CA HIS A 4 -5.57 -4.42 -8.62
C HIS A 4 -4.36 -5.34 -8.40
N PRO A 5 -3.87 -6.09 -9.42
CA PRO A 5 -2.85 -7.12 -9.21
C PRO A 5 -1.55 -6.56 -8.62
N GLU A 6 -1.15 -5.35 -9.03
CA GLU A 6 -0.04 -4.61 -8.45
C GLU A 6 -0.24 -4.30 -6.96
N PHE A 7 -1.47 -4.00 -6.54
CA PHE A 7 -1.79 -3.72 -5.14
C PHE A 7 -1.76 -5.01 -4.29
N ASP A 8 -2.21 -6.14 -4.83
CA ASP A 8 -2.08 -7.44 -4.17
C ASP A 8 -0.60 -7.85 -4.01
N GLU A 9 0.23 -7.62 -5.03
CA GLU A 9 1.68 -7.86 -4.94
C GLU A 9 2.36 -6.93 -3.94
N LEU A 10 1.93 -5.67 -3.87
CA LEU A 10 2.45 -4.71 -2.90
C LEU A 10 2.08 -5.13 -1.47
N THR A 11 0.81 -5.47 -1.23
CA THR A 11 0.32 -5.86 0.09
C THR A 11 0.92 -7.18 0.57
N GLU A 12 1.23 -8.12 -0.33
CA GLU A 12 1.96 -9.36 0.00
C GLU A 12 3.36 -9.10 0.58
N ARG A 13 4.00 -7.97 0.22
CA ARG A 13 5.29 -7.56 0.79
C ARG A 13 5.19 -7.01 2.21
N PHE A 14 3.99 -6.63 2.67
CA PHE A 14 3.71 -6.31 4.06
C PHE A 14 3.39 -7.60 4.84
N PHE A 15 4.34 -8.54 4.81
CA PHE A 15 4.25 -9.79 5.55
C PHE A 15 4.57 -9.58 7.04
N GLN A 16 4.26 -10.58 7.86
CA GLN A 16 4.54 -10.53 9.28
C GLN A 16 6.04 -10.31 9.54
N ASP A 17 6.39 -9.51 10.55
CA ASP A 17 7.77 -9.23 10.95
C ASP A 17 8.59 -8.41 9.94
N VAL A 18 7.95 -7.82 8.92
CA VAL A 18 8.64 -6.95 7.96
C VAL A 18 9.27 -5.71 8.62
N ASP A 19 8.68 -5.22 9.72
CA ASP A 19 9.24 -4.12 10.52
C ASP A 19 10.46 -4.53 11.35
N LEU A 20 10.66 -5.83 11.59
CA LEU A 20 11.86 -6.37 12.24
C LEU A 20 13.02 -6.52 11.25
N ILE A 21 12.73 -6.54 9.94
CA ILE A 21 13.72 -6.69 8.87
C ILE A 21 14.29 -5.33 8.48
N PHE A 22 13.44 -4.31 8.37
CA PHE A 22 13.85 -2.96 7.96
C PHE A 22 13.90 -2.03 9.15
N SER A 23 15.05 -1.39 9.38
CA SER A 23 15.24 -0.47 10.51
C SER A 23 14.53 0.87 10.30
N THR A 24 14.14 1.20 9.07
CA THR A 24 13.46 2.44 8.72
C THR A 24 12.28 2.21 7.76
N GLU A 25 11.24 3.05 7.89
CA GLU A 25 10.11 3.07 6.94
C GLU A 25 10.60 3.33 5.50
N ALA A 26 11.65 4.14 5.33
CA ALA A 26 12.20 4.43 4.01
C ALA A 26 12.73 3.18 3.29
N GLU A 27 13.46 2.31 3.99
CA GLU A 27 13.98 1.07 3.44
C GLU A 27 12.87 0.07 3.14
N LEU A 28 11.87 -0.03 4.03
CA LEU A 28 10.66 -0.82 3.78
C LEU A 28 9.96 -0.36 2.50
N LEU A 29 9.74 0.95 2.37
CA LEU A 29 9.08 1.54 1.21
C LEU A 29 9.86 1.29 -0.09
N GLU A 30 11.19 1.37 -0.06
CA GLU A 30 12.02 1.03 -1.23
C GLU A 30 11.91 -0.46 -1.59
N PHE A 31 11.92 -1.34 -0.59
CA PHE A 31 11.79 -2.78 -0.80
C PHE A 31 10.44 -3.17 -1.42
N VAL A 32 9.34 -2.57 -0.97
CA VAL A 32 8.01 -2.89 -1.51
C VAL A 32 7.83 -2.38 -2.94
N ILE A 33 8.48 -1.28 -3.34
CA ILE A 33 8.37 -0.72 -4.70
C ILE A 33 9.41 -1.26 -5.69
N GLU A 34 10.53 -1.81 -5.20
CA GLU A 34 11.63 -2.37 -5.99
C GLU A 34 11.17 -3.29 -7.14
N PRO A 35 10.26 -4.26 -6.93
CA PRO A 35 9.91 -5.24 -7.98
C PRO A 35 9.05 -4.67 -9.11
N PHE A 36 8.48 -3.48 -8.97
CA PHE A 36 7.59 -2.92 -9.98
C PHE A 36 8.38 -2.22 -11.09
N SER A 37 8.10 -2.60 -12.35
CA SER A 37 8.57 -1.86 -13.52
C SER A 37 7.90 -0.49 -13.62
N GLN A 38 8.48 0.43 -14.40
CA GLN A 38 7.99 1.80 -14.50
C GLN A 38 6.50 1.89 -14.92
N GLU A 39 6.04 1.04 -15.83
CA GLU A 39 4.63 0.98 -16.26
C GLU A 39 3.71 0.53 -15.12
N ARG A 40 4.13 -0.48 -14.34
CA ARG A 40 3.39 -0.97 -13.19
C ARG A 40 3.35 0.04 -12.05
N ARG A 41 4.45 0.79 -11.85
CA ARG A 41 4.50 1.89 -10.88
C ARG A 41 3.49 2.98 -11.22
N LEU A 42 3.37 3.36 -12.49
CA LEU A 42 2.34 4.32 -12.93
C LEU A 42 0.93 3.81 -12.64
N SER A 43 0.62 2.57 -13.02
CA SER A 43 -0.69 1.96 -12.76
C SER A 43 -1.02 1.90 -11.26
N LEU A 44 -0.06 1.47 -10.45
CA LEU A 44 -0.20 1.40 -9.00
C LEU A 44 -0.35 2.81 -8.40
N ARG A 45 0.40 3.80 -8.89
CA ARG A 45 0.30 5.19 -8.43
C ARG A 45 -1.07 5.79 -8.72
N ASP A 46 -1.62 5.57 -9.91
CA ASP A 46 -2.98 6.02 -10.26
C ASP A 46 -4.03 5.35 -9.35
N TYR A 47 -3.89 4.04 -9.11
CA TYR A 47 -4.78 3.32 -8.20
C TYR A 47 -4.68 3.83 -6.76
N LEU A 48 -3.46 4.02 -6.24
CA LEU A 48 -3.24 4.59 -4.91
C LEU A 48 -3.84 6.01 -4.82
N SER A 49 -3.66 6.84 -5.85
CA SER A 49 -4.23 8.18 -5.91
C SER A 49 -5.76 8.18 -5.85
N LEU A 50 -6.42 7.16 -6.39
CA LEU A 50 -7.87 6.99 -6.31
C LEU A 50 -8.32 6.64 -4.87
N ILE A 51 -7.70 5.63 -4.25
CA ILE A 51 -8.12 5.12 -2.94
C ILE A 51 -7.64 5.99 -1.76
N THR A 52 -6.60 6.81 -1.95
CA THR A 52 -6.10 7.75 -0.94
C THR A 52 -6.66 9.16 -1.08
N SER A 53 -7.56 9.38 -2.05
CA SER A 53 -8.24 10.67 -2.24
C SER A 53 -9.00 11.09 -0.98
N ASP A 54 -9.14 12.41 -0.77
CA ASP A 54 -9.81 12.95 0.42
C ASP A 54 -11.29 12.53 0.48
N ASP A 55 -11.94 12.50 -0.69
CA ASP A 55 -13.31 12.03 -0.90
C ASP A 55 -13.50 10.50 -0.78
N PHE A 56 -12.42 9.72 -0.70
CA PHE A 56 -12.52 8.27 -0.60
C PHE A 56 -12.96 7.86 0.81
N ASP A 57 -13.89 6.92 0.93
CA ASP A 57 -14.39 6.49 2.23
C ASP A 57 -13.31 5.74 3.03
N GLY A 58 -13.08 6.18 4.26
CA GLY A 58 -12.04 5.59 5.11
C GLY A 58 -12.34 4.16 5.54
N LYS A 59 -13.62 3.79 5.66
CA LYS A 59 -14.02 2.42 5.96
C LYS A 59 -13.80 1.54 4.72
N GLU A 60 -14.18 1.99 3.53
CA GLU A 60 -13.86 1.27 2.28
C GLU A 60 -12.35 1.08 2.10
N LEU A 61 -11.53 2.08 2.45
CA LEU A 61 -10.07 1.97 2.40
C LEU A 61 -9.55 0.86 3.32
N LEU A 62 -10.08 0.79 4.53
CA LEU A 62 -9.74 -0.27 5.49
C LEU A 62 -10.24 -1.63 5.02
N ASP A 63 -11.46 -1.73 4.49
CA ASP A 63 -11.99 -2.97 3.92
C ASP A 63 -11.10 -3.47 2.77
N ILE A 64 -10.68 -2.60 1.84
CA ILE A 64 -9.76 -2.95 0.74
C ILE A 64 -8.43 -3.48 1.27
N TRP A 65 -7.88 -2.83 2.29
CA TRP A 65 -6.61 -3.27 2.89
C TRP A 65 -6.76 -4.59 3.66
N ASN A 66 -7.84 -4.76 4.42
CA ASN A 66 -8.11 -5.98 5.18
C ASN A 66 -8.47 -7.18 4.28
N ASP A 67 -9.05 -6.94 3.11
CA ASP A 67 -9.31 -7.96 2.08
C ASP A 67 -8.04 -8.32 1.27
N SER A 68 -6.98 -7.50 1.39
CA SER A 68 -5.71 -7.72 0.70
C SER A 68 -4.83 -8.76 1.39
N LYS A 69 -3.68 -9.06 0.78
CA LYS A 69 -2.69 -10.01 1.32
C LYS A 69 -1.78 -9.43 2.42
N ALA A 70 -2.02 -8.19 2.84
CA ALA A 70 -1.25 -7.57 3.90
C ALA A 70 -1.49 -8.28 5.23
N HIS A 71 -0.41 -8.67 5.91
CA HIS A 71 -0.47 -9.17 7.27
C HIS A 71 -0.51 -8.03 8.30
N TRP A 72 -0.10 -6.82 7.90
CA TRP A 72 -0.22 -5.63 8.71
C TRP A 72 -1.67 -5.18 8.80
N LEU A 73 -2.16 -4.99 10.03
CA LEU A 73 -3.51 -4.55 10.31
C LEU A 73 -3.53 -3.07 10.69
N PHE A 74 -4.47 -2.33 10.13
CA PHE A 74 -4.74 -0.95 10.50
C PHE A 74 -6.07 -0.87 11.25
N HIS A 75 -6.07 -0.22 12.41
CA HIS A 75 -7.29 0.04 13.19
C HIS A 75 -8.05 1.29 12.74
N SER A 76 -7.42 2.13 11.93
CA SER A 76 -7.95 3.43 11.50
C SER A 76 -7.49 3.77 10.09
N ALA A 77 -8.35 4.45 9.32
CA ALA A 77 -8.05 4.86 7.95
C ALA A 77 -6.93 5.91 7.81
N PRO A 78 -6.79 6.91 8.71
CA PRO A 78 -5.75 7.93 8.57
C PRO A 78 -4.30 7.40 8.50
N PRO A 79 -3.83 6.49 9.38
CA PRO A 79 -2.48 5.94 9.28
C PRO A 79 -2.28 5.09 8.02
N LEU A 80 -3.30 4.34 7.60
CA LEU A 80 -3.27 3.57 6.36
C LEU A 80 -3.16 4.50 5.14
N ARG A 81 -3.97 5.57 5.10
CA ARG A 81 -3.94 6.58 4.03
C ARG A 81 -2.58 7.27 3.97
N LEU A 82 -1.96 7.57 5.12
CA LEU A 82 -0.63 8.15 5.18
C LEU A 82 0.42 7.21 4.57
N LEU A 83 0.41 5.93 4.95
CA LEU A 83 1.32 4.93 4.39
C LEU A 83 1.17 4.81 2.88
N LEU A 84 -0.07 4.67 2.39
CA LEU A 84 -0.36 4.53 0.97
C LEU A 84 0.02 5.80 0.18
N ASN A 85 -0.14 6.99 0.76
CA ASN A 85 0.37 8.23 0.18
C ASN A 85 1.90 8.26 0.13
N ASN A 86 2.60 7.81 1.17
CA ASN A 86 4.06 7.72 1.17
C ASN A 86 4.57 6.75 0.09
N ILE A 87 3.88 5.62 -0.13
CA ILE A 87 4.17 4.69 -1.22
C ILE A 87 3.95 5.38 -2.57
N ARG A 88 2.78 6.03 -2.76
CA ARG A 88 2.42 6.74 -3.99
C ARG A 88 3.44 7.82 -4.36
N ASP A 89 3.93 8.58 -3.39
CA ASP A 89 4.92 9.64 -3.61
C ASP A 89 6.31 9.10 -4.01
N ARG A 90 6.58 7.81 -3.80
CA ARG A 90 7.84 7.15 -4.18
C ARG A 90 7.74 6.33 -5.49
N LEU A 91 6.54 6.16 -6.05
CA LEU A 91 6.29 5.46 -7.32
C LEU A 91 6.51 6.36 -8.54
#